data_AF-A0A522V3S5-F1
#
_entry.id   AF-A0A522V3S5-F1
#
_cell.length_a   1.000
_cell.length_b   1.000
_cell.length_c   1.000
_cell.angle_alpha   90.00
_cell.angle_beta   90.00
_cell.angle_gamma   90.00
#
_symmetry.space_group_name_H-M   'P 1'
#
loop_
_entity.id
_entity.type
_entity.pdbx_description
1 polymer ?
#
loop_
_entity_poly.entity_id
_entity_poly.type
_entity_poly.pdbx_seq_one_letter_code
_entity_poly.pdbx_strand_id
1 'polypeptide(L)'
;MKRILAALILVGGIGLATKAWADCYTPEEVKATQVRQLQTQLMVAALKCSHMPEHAASYNSFVRAFGPQISDSAKVLMGHFKRTSGKDSQRSFDRFITQIANDASSLSINTPDYCETVSQTFQAVQGLRGPELASYAATQINGHTAVPARCN
;
A
#
# COMPACT_ATOMS: atom_id res chain seq x y z
N MET A 1 -31.83 44.28 42.40
CA MET A 1 -30.55 44.66 41.74
C MET A 1 -29.49 43.61 42.06
N LYS A 2 -28.84 43.08 41.02
CA LYS A 2 -27.60 42.27 40.95
C LYS A 2 -27.45 40.96 41.76
N ARG A 3 -27.45 39.86 40.99
CA ARG A 3 -26.98 38.50 41.29
C ARG A 3 -25.45 38.46 41.37
N ILE A 4 -24.86 37.68 42.28
CA ILE A 4 -23.46 37.24 42.16
C ILE A 4 -23.40 35.74 42.44
N LEU A 5 -23.11 34.99 41.37
CA LEU A 5 -22.82 33.56 41.35
C LEU A 5 -21.32 33.37 41.61
N ALA A 6 -20.95 32.52 42.56
CA ALA A 6 -19.57 32.07 42.75
C ALA A 6 -19.34 30.81 41.90
N ALA A 7 -18.51 30.94 40.87
CA ALA A 7 -18.10 29.87 39.98
C ALA A 7 -16.85 29.16 40.55
N LEU A 8 -16.99 27.88 40.91
CA LEU A 8 -15.86 26.98 41.15
C LEU A 8 -15.63 26.18 39.86
N ILE A 9 -14.70 26.67 39.04
CA ILE A 9 -14.22 25.95 37.86
C ILE A 9 -13.11 25.01 38.32
N LEU A 10 -13.45 23.73 38.50
CA LEU A 10 -12.48 22.65 38.59
C LEU A 10 -11.87 22.44 37.19
N VAL A 11 -10.65 22.90 37.00
CA VAL A 11 -9.82 22.59 35.82
C VAL A 11 -9.37 21.13 35.96
N GLY A 12 -10.24 20.20 35.55
CA GLY A 12 -9.88 18.80 35.31
C GLY A 12 -9.11 18.72 33.99
N GLY A 13 -7.81 18.43 34.07
CA GLY A 13 -6.95 18.28 32.91
C GLY A 13 -7.49 17.25 31.92
N ILE A 14 -7.79 17.70 30.71
CA ILE A 14 -8.10 16.82 29.59
C ILE A 14 -6.78 16.19 29.14
N GLY A 15 -6.47 15.03 29.68
CA GLY A 15 -5.48 14.14 29.09
C GLY A 15 -6.03 13.57 27.78
N LEU A 16 -5.84 14.28 26.66
CA LEU A 16 -5.99 13.69 25.34
C LEU A 16 -4.84 12.69 25.17
N ALA A 17 -5.07 11.43 25.57
CA ALA A 17 -4.21 10.32 25.16
C ALA A 17 -4.21 10.30 23.62
N THR A 18 -3.08 10.67 23.01
CA THR A 18 -2.89 10.72 21.57
C THR A 18 -2.91 9.29 21.01
N LYS A 19 -4.10 8.77 20.71
CA LYS A 19 -4.28 7.51 19.94
C LYS A 19 -3.85 7.62 18.48
N ALA A 20 -3.42 8.81 18.03
CA ALA A 20 -3.01 9.08 16.65
C ALA A 20 -1.78 8.28 16.19
N TRP A 21 -1.00 7.69 17.12
CA TRP A 21 0.21 6.93 16.78
C TRP A 21 -0.06 5.44 16.52
N ALA A 22 -1.23 4.92 16.91
CA ALA A 22 -1.54 3.50 16.78
C ALA A 22 -1.88 3.09 15.34
N ASP A 23 -2.34 4.02 14.51
CA ASP A 23 -2.91 3.74 13.19
C ASP A 23 -1.97 4.10 12.00
N CYS A 24 -0.83 4.73 12.28
CA CYS A 24 0.10 5.14 11.23
C CYS A 24 1.02 3.99 10.76
N TYR A 25 1.51 4.08 9.53
CA TYR A 25 2.41 3.08 8.93
C TYR A 25 3.87 3.35 9.31
N THR A 26 4.60 2.28 9.68
CA THR A 26 6.06 2.34 9.82
C THR A 26 6.73 2.48 8.45
N PRO A 27 8.00 2.92 8.37
CA PRO A 27 8.73 2.96 7.08
C PRO A 27 8.83 1.59 6.38
N GLU A 28 8.90 0.51 7.14
CA GLU A 28 8.90 -0.85 6.60
C GLU A 28 7.52 -1.23 6.05
N GLU A 29 6.46 -0.89 6.76
CA GLU A 29 5.08 -1.12 6.31
C GLU A 29 4.77 -0.34 5.04
N VAL A 30 5.28 0.89 4.91
CA VAL A 30 5.18 1.66 3.67
C VAL A 30 5.87 0.94 2.50
N LYS A 31 7.10 0.45 2.70
CA LYS A 31 7.82 -0.31 1.67
C LYS A 31 7.06 -1.58 1.28
N ALA A 32 6.51 -2.29 2.26
CA ALA A 32 5.70 -3.48 2.03
C ALA A 32 4.42 -3.16 1.23
N THR A 33 3.74 -2.06 1.54
CA THR A 33 2.60 -1.56 0.76
C THR A 33 2.99 -1.29 -0.68
N GLN A 34 4.11 -0.60 -0.92
CA GLN A 34 4.57 -0.27 -2.27
C GLN A 34 4.92 -1.53 -3.08
N VAL A 35 5.56 -2.53 -2.46
CA VAL A 35 5.80 -3.83 -3.10
C VAL A 35 4.50 -4.51 -3.51
N ARG A 36 3.48 -4.51 -2.64
CA ARG A 36 2.16 -5.07 -2.95
C ARG A 36 1.43 -4.29 -4.04
N GLN A 37 1.48 -2.96 -4.00
CA GLN A 37 0.90 -2.11 -5.04
C GLN A 37 1.55 -2.38 -6.40
N LEU A 38 2.89 -2.46 -6.47
CA LEU A 38 3.60 -2.80 -7.70
C LEU A 38 3.20 -4.18 -8.22
N GLN A 39 3.20 -5.20 -7.36
CA GLN A 39 2.76 -6.55 -7.75
C GLN A 39 1.34 -6.54 -8.31
N THR A 40 0.40 -5.87 -7.64
CA THR A 40 -0.99 -5.80 -8.07
C THR A 40 -1.14 -5.04 -9.39
N GLN A 41 -0.41 -3.94 -9.60
CA GLN A 41 -0.38 -3.23 -10.87
C GLN A 41 0.12 -4.12 -12.01
N LEU A 42 1.22 -4.87 -11.81
CA LEU A 42 1.74 -5.80 -12.83
C LEU A 42 0.79 -6.97 -13.09
N MET A 43 0.07 -7.45 -12.07
CA MET A 43 -0.96 -8.47 -12.24
C MET A 43 -2.13 -7.97 -13.09
N VAL A 44 -2.65 -6.78 -12.76
CA VAL A 44 -3.74 -6.16 -13.53
C VAL A 44 -3.28 -5.87 -14.95
N ALA A 45 -2.04 -5.41 -15.15
CA ALA A 45 -1.45 -5.20 -16.46
C ALA A 45 -1.46 -6.46 -17.32
N ALA A 46 -1.00 -7.59 -16.77
CA ALA A 46 -1.01 -8.87 -17.46
C ALA A 46 -2.43 -9.32 -17.88
N LEU A 47 -3.48 -8.93 -17.14
CA LEU A 47 -4.87 -9.23 -17.47
C LEU A 47 -5.46 -8.23 -18.49
N LYS A 48 -5.27 -6.93 -18.24
CA LYS A 48 -5.79 -5.84 -19.06
C LYS A 48 -5.19 -5.85 -20.46
N CYS A 49 -3.89 -6.11 -20.56
CA CYS A 49 -3.12 -6.14 -21.79
C CYS A 49 -3.01 -7.56 -22.36
N SER A 50 -4.05 -8.38 -22.22
CA SER A 50 -4.04 -9.79 -22.63
C SER A 50 -3.81 -10.03 -24.14
N HIS A 51 -3.94 -9.00 -24.98
CA HIS A 51 -3.55 -9.05 -26.39
C HIS A 51 -2.01 -9.05 -26.59
N MET A 52 -1.24 -8.69 -25.57
CA MET A 52 0.22 -8.78 -25.46
C MET A 52 0.59 -9.99 -24.60
N PRO A 53 0.70 -11.21 -25.17
CA PRO A 53 0.92 -12.44 -24.40
C PRO A 53 2.21 -12.45 -23.57
N GLU A 54 3.21 -11.66 -23.96
CA GLU A 54 4.46 -11.47 -23.25
C GLU A 54 4.29 -10.83 -21.86
N HIS A 55 3.22 -10.07 -21.62
CA HIS A 55 2.95 -9.48 -20.30
C HIS A 55 2.58 -10.55 -19.27
N ALA A 56 1.79 -11.56 -19.66
CA ALA A 56 1.48 -12.69 -18.80
C ALA A 56 2.74 -13.50 -18.44
N ALA A 57 3.61 -13.74 -19.43
CA ALA A 57 4.91 -14.40 -19.20
C ALA A 57 5.84 -13.57 -18.30
N SER A 58 5.84 -12.25 -18.47
CA SER A 58 6.63 -11.31 -17.67
C SER A 58 6.16 -11.26 -16.22
N TYR A 59 4.84 -11.20 -15.98
CA TYR A 59 4.28 -11.26 -14.62
C TYR A 59 4.61 -12.58 -13.93
N ASN A 60 4.48 -13.72 -14.63
CA ASN A 60 4.83 -15.02 -14.07
C ASN A 60 6.32 -15.09 -13.70
N SER A 61 7.21 -14.49 -14.52
CA SER A 61 8.65 -14.42 -14.23
C SER A 61 8.93 -13.51 -13.04
N PHE A 62 8.24 -12.37 -12.94
CA PHE A 62 8.31 -11.48 -11.80
C PHE A 62 7.92 -12.19 -10.49
N VAL A 63 6.78 -12.89 -10.46
CA VAL A 63 6.34 -13.62 -9.25
C VAL A 63 7.33 -14.73 -8.87
N ARG A 64 7.92 -15.43 -9.85
CA ARG A 64 8.96 -16.44 -9.58
C ARG A 64 10.22 -15.81 -8.98
N ALA A 65 10.70 -14.70 -9.53
CA ALA A 65 11.92 -14.05 -9.09
C ALA A 65 11.78 -13.36 -7.71
N PHE A 66 10.61 -12.77 -7.45
CA PHE A 66 10.37 -11.91 -6.29
C PHE A 66 9.38 -12.49 -5.27
N GLY A 67 9.03 -13.78 -5.40
CA GLY A 67 8.14 -14.49 -4.49
C GLY A 67 8.48 -14.29 -3.01
N PRO A 68 9.76 -14.36 -2.57
CA PRO A 68 10.14 -14.09 -1.19
C PRO A 68 9.76 -12.67 -0.73
N GLN A 69 10.11 -11.64 -1.50
CA GLN A 69 9.82 -10.24 -1.17
C GLN A 69 8.31 -9.95 -1.16
N ILE A 70 7.58 -10.54 -2.11
CA ILE A 70 6.12 -10.48 -2.17
C ILE A 70 5.50 -11.12 -0.93
N SER A 71 5.97 -12.31 -0.54
CA SER A 71 5.51 -13.01 0.67
C SER A 71 5.82 -12.22 1.95
N ASP A 72 7.03 -11.69 2.07
CA ASP A 72 7.45 -10.93 3.24
C ASP A 72 6.67 -9.62 3.38
N SER A 73 6.36 -8.95 2.27
CA SER A 73 5.48 -7.78 2.30
C SER A 73 4.07 -8.10 2.83
N ALA A 74 3.54 -9.31 2.56
CA ALA A 74 2.30 -9.78 3.19
C ALA A 74 2.43 -9.84 4.71
N LYS A 75 3.52 -10.46 5.18
CA LYS A 75 3.71 -10.73 6.61
C LYS A 75 3.83 -9.43 7.39
N VAL A 76 4.57 -8.47 6.85
CA VAL A 76 4.70 -7.11 7.41
C VAL A 76 3.32 -6.45 7.53
N LEU A 77 2.54 -6.43 6.44
CA LEU A 77 1.21 -5.79 6.43
C LEU A 77 0.20 -6.53 7.30
N MET A 78 0.26 -7.85 7.38
CA MET A 78 -0.54 -8.62 8.33
C MET A 78 -0.16 -8.25 9.78
N GLY A 79 1.13 -8.03 10.07
CA GLY A 79 1.61 -7.50 11.35
C GLY A 79 1.02 -6.13 11.67
N HIS A 80 0.99 -5.22 10.69
CA HIS A 80 0.33 -3.93 10.80
C HIS A 80 -1.16 -4.10 11.18
N PHE A 81 -1.94 -4.85 10.40
CA PHE A 81 -3.37 -4.99 10.67
C PHE A 81 -3.68 -5.76 11.96
N LYS A 82 -2.81 -6.69 12.39
CA LYS A 82 -2.91 -7.28 13.74
C LYS A 82 -2.77 -6.24 14.84
N ARG A 83 -1.82 -5.31 14.69
CA ARG A 83 -1.58 -4.24 15.65
C ARG A 83 -2.70 -3.20 15.66
N THR A 84 -3.21 -2.79 14.48
CA THR A 84 -4.15 -1.68 14.34
C THR A 84 -5.62 -2.11 14.37
N SER A 85 -5.94 -3.30 13.87
CA SER A 85 -7.32 -3.80 13.74
C SER A 85 -7.64 -5.01 14.63
N GLY A 86 -6.64 -5.60 15.31
CA GLY A 86 -6.83 -6.70 16.25
C GLY A 86 -7.60 -7.88 15.65
N LYS A 87 -8.78 -8.18 16.21
CA LYS A 87 -9.66 -9.28 15.75
C LYS A 87 -10.13 -9.14 14.30
N ASP A 88 -10.18 -7.92 13.78
CA ASP A 88 -10.61 -7.64 12.41
C ASP A 88 -9.44 -7.57 11.42
N SER A 89 -8.22 -7.93 11.85
CA SER A 89 -6.99 -7.85 11.06
C SER A 89 -7.09 -8.49 9.67
N GLN A 90 -7.62 -9.72 9.57
CA GLN A 90 -7.82 -10.39 8.29
C GLN A 90 -8.75 -9.59 7.38
N ARG A 91 -9.90 -9.13 7.90
CA ARG A 91 -10.87 -8.33 7.14
C ARG A 91 -10.27 -7.01 6.67
N SER A 92 -9.45 -6.35 7.50
CA SER A 92 -8.75 -5.12 7.13
C SER A 92 -7.69 -5.38 6.05
N PHE A 93 -6.95 -6.48 6.15
CA PHE A 93 -5.99 -6.89 5.13
C PHE A 93 -6.68 -7.20 3.78
N ASP A 94 -7.77 -7.97 3.79
CA ASP A 94 -8.53 -8.31 2.57
C ASP A 94 -9.11 -7.05 1.92
N ARG A 95 -9.60 -6.10 2.72
CA ARG A 95 -10.06 -4.78 2.23
C ARG A 95 -8.92 -4.00 1.60
N PHE A 96 -7.75 -3.99 2.23
CA PHE A 96 -6.56 -3.35 1.67
C PHE A 96 -6.16 -3.95 0.32
N ILE A 97 -6.11 -5.29 0.21
CA ILE A 97 -5.81 -5.97 -1.06
C ILE A 97 -6.85 -5.63 -2.14
N THR A 98 -8.13 -5.61 -1.76
CA THR A 98 -9.22 -5.21 -2.66
C THR A 98 -9.05 -3.76 -3.13
N GLN A 99 -8.72 -2.85 -2.23
CA GLN A 99 -8.51 -1.44 -2.55
C GLN A 99 -7.39 -1.26 -3.57
N ILE A 100 -6.21 -1.84 -3.34
CA ILE A 100 -5.08 -1.68 -4.27
C ILE A 100 -5.33 -2.35 -5.63
N ALA A 101 -6.18 -3.38 -5.69
CA ALA A 101 -6.62 -3.98 -6.95
C ALA A 101 -7.58 -3.07 -7.72
N ASN A 102 -8.51 -2.42 -7.03
CA ASN A 102 -9.39 -1.42 -7.63
C ASN A 102 -8.61 -0.20 -8.12
N ASP A 103 -7.64 0.28 -7.33
CA ASP A 103 -6.77 1.39 -7.71
C ASP A 103 -5.95 1.05 -8.96
N ALA A 104 -5.35 -0.14 -9.01
CA ALA A 104 -4.62 -0.62 -10.19
C ALA A 104 -5.54 -0.77 -11.42
N SER A 105 -6.77 -1.25 -11.23
CA SER A 105 -7.76 -1.35 -12.31
C SER A 105 -8.15 0.03 -12.84
N SER A 106 -8.40 0.98 -11.94
CA SER A 106 -8.68 2.37 -12.29
C SER A 106 -7.53 3.00 -13.06
N LEU A 107 -6.28 2.82 -12.60
CA LEU A 107 -5.09 3.25 -13.32
C LEU A 107 -5.05 2.67 -14.74
N SER A 108 -5.31 1.37 -14.90
CA SER A 108 -5.30 0.69 -16.20
C SER A 108 -6.38 1.16 -17.18
N ILE A 109 -7.49 1.69 -16.67
CA ILE A 109 -8.61 2.20 -17.48
C ILE A 109 -8.35 3.65 -17.88
N ASN A 110 -7.77 4.44 -16.97
CA ASN A 110 -7.64 5.88 -17.13
C ASN A 110 -6.28 6.33 -17.70
N THR A 111 -5.38 5.40 -18.02
CA THR A 111 -4.07 5.69 -18.60
C THR A 111 -4.09 5.41 -20.10
N PRO A 112 -3.92 6.43 -20.96
CA PRO A 112 -3.65 6.22 -22.39
C PRO A 112 -2.36 5.41 -22.58
N ASP A 113 -2.30 4.57 -23.62
CA ASP A 113 -1.12 3.75 -23.95
C ASP A 113 -0.59 2.94 -22.75
N TYR A 114 -1.52 2.47 -21.91
CA TYR A 114 -1.21 1.77 -20.66
C TYR A 114 -0.35 0.51 -20.89
N CYS A 115 -0.62 -0.23 -21.97
CA CYS A 115 0.07 -1.49 -22.26
C CYS A 115 1.51 -1.25 -22.75
N GLU A 116 1.73 -0.20 -23.53
CA GLU A 116 3.05 0.25 -23.96
C GLU A 116 3.85 0.77 -22.76
N THR A 117 3.20 1.56 -21.89
CA THR A 117 3.82 2.10 -20.68
C THR A 117 4.26 0.99 -19.72
N VAL A 118 3.37 0.04 -19.42
CA VAL A 118 3.69 -1.05 -18.46
C VAL A 118 4.68 -2.06 -19.02
N SER A 119 4.85 -2.13 -20.35
CA SER A 119 5.93 -2.92 -20.96
C SER A 119 7.30 -2.46 -20.47
N GLN A 120 7.51 -1.15 -20.29
CA GLN A 120 8.75 -0.60 -19.75
C GLN A 120 8.95 -1.00 -18.29
N THR A 121 7.88 -1.02 -17.49
CA THR A 121 7.91 -1.49 -16.10
C THR A 121 8.27 -2.98 -16.04
N PHE A 122 7.69 -3.82 -16.91
CA PHE A 122 8.04 -5.23 -17.00
C PHE A 122 9.50 -5.46 -17.38
N GLN A 123 10.05 -4.67 -18.31
CA GLN A 123 11.46 -4.74 -18.67
C GLN A 123 12.37 -4.31 -17.51
N ALA A 124 12.02 -3.23 -16.81
CA ALA A 124 12.80 -2.74 -15.69
C ALA A 124 12.88 -3.76 -14.55
N VAL A 125 11.77 -4.41 -14.17
CA VAL A 125 11.77 -5.40 -13.08
C VAL A 125 12.55 -6.68 -13.41
N GLN A 126 12.75 -7.00 -14.69
CA GLN A 126 13.59 -8.14 -15.10
C GLN A 126 15.08 -7.92 -14.81
N GLY A 127 15.53 -6.65 -14.75
CA GLY A 127 16.91 -6.30 -14.42
C GLY A 127 17.21 -6.23 -12.92
N LEU A 128 16.19 -6.33 -12.06
CA LEU A 128 16.35 -6.16 -10.62
C LEU A 128 16.75 -7.47 -9.92
N ARG A 129 17.46 -7.33 -8.81
CA ARG A 129 17.69 -8.38 -7.82
C ARG A 129 16.74 -8.19 -6.64
N GLY A 130 16.57 -9.26 -5.86
CA GLY A 130 15.64 -9.30 -4.72
C GLY A 130 15.64 -8.05 -3.82
N PRO A 131 16.80 -7.60 -3.29
CA PRO A 131 16.87 -6.41 -2.42
C PRO A 131 16.48 -5.09 -3.10
N GLU A 132 16.53 -5.01 -4.42
CA GLU A 132 16.29 -3.78 -5.18
C GLU A 132 14.80 -3.52 -5.41
N LEU A 133 13.96 -4.57 -5.31
CA LEU A 133 12.52 -4.49 -5.58
C LEU A 133 11.82 -3.42 -4.75
N ALA A 134 12.10 -3.34 -3.45
CA ALA A 134 11.42 -2.38 -2.57
C ALA A 134 11.76 -0.93 -2.93
N SER A 135 13.01 -0.65 -3.31
CA SER A 135 13.46 0.68 -3.73
C SER A 135 12.87 1.06 -5.09
N TYR A 136 12.81 0.09 -6.01
CA TYR A 136 12.16 0.28 -7.30
C TYR A 136 10.66 0.55 -7.13
N ALA A 137 9.95 -0.28 -6.35
CA ALA A 137 8.54 -0.10 -6.04
C ALA A 137 8.28 1.26 -5.40
N ALA A 138 9.12 1.71 -4.46
CA ALA A 138 8.99 3.02 -3.86
C ALA A 138 9.06 4.16 -4.90
N THR A 139 9.94 4.03 -5.89
CA THR A 139 10.08 5.04 -6.96
C THR A 139 8.87 5.03 -7.90
N GLN A 140 8.41 3.85 -8.32
CA GLN A 140 7.28 3.72 -9.26
C GLN A 140 5.94 4.15 -8.64
N ILE A 141 5.70 3.72 -7.40
CA ILE A 141 4.39 3.84 -6.76
C ILE A 141 4.13 5.23 -6.19
N ASN A 142 5.17 5.94 -5.74
CA ASN A 142 5.05 7.32 -5.26
C ASN A 142 4.47 8.28 -6.31
N GLY A 143 4.48 7.93 -7.60
CA GLY A 143 3.90 8.73 -8.68
C GLY A 143 2.44 8.40 -9.06
N HIS A 144 1.87 7.27 -8.61
CA HIS A 144 0.65 6.70 -9.24
C HIS A 144 -0.46 6.25 -8.27
N THR A 145 -0.19 6.02 -6.99
CA THR A 145 -1.22 5.66 -5.99
C THR A 145 -0.87 6.22 -4.62
N ALA A 146 -1.89 6.61 -3.83
CA ALA A 146 -1.69 7.13 -2.49
C ALA A 146 -0.96 6.11 -1.60
N VAL A 147 0.25 6.46 -1.16
CA VAL A 147 1.01 5.70 -0.18
C VAL A 147 0.45 6.01 1.22
N PRO A 148 0.29 5.01 2.12
CA PRO A 148 -0.22 5.26 3.47
C PRO A 148 0.61 6.28 4.26
N ALA A 149 -0.06 7.04 5.13
CA ALA A 149 0.56 8.06 5.97
C ALA A 149 1.55 7.45 7.00
N ARG A 150 2.76 8.02 7.07
CA ARG A 150 3.84 7.61 7.99
C ARG A 150 3.68 8.19 9.39
N CYS A 151 4.24 7.53 10.41
CA CYS A 151 4.21 7.95 11.82
C CYS A 151 5.15 9.13 12.19
N ASN A 152 5.59 9.95 11.23
CA ASN A 152 6.70 10.91 11.44
C ASN A 152 6.25 12.34 11.14
#